data_AF-A0A935CT76-F1
#
_entry.id   AF-A0A935CT76-F1
#
_cell.length_a   1.000
_cell.length_b   1.000
_cell.length_c   1.000
_cell.angle_alpha   90.00
_cell.angle_beta   90.00
_cell.angle_gamma   90.00
#
_symmetry.space_group_name_H-M   'P 1'
#
loop_
_entity.id
_entity.type
_entity.pdbx_description
1 polymer ?
#
loop_
_entity_poly.entity_id
_entity_poly.type
_entity_poly.pdbx_seq_one_letter_code
_entity_poly.pdbx_strand_id
1 'polypeptide(L)'
;MHISTPQLRRALPLILAVSSLAAWPLQAAQFCVSTGTQLANALNSAATNDQDDAIRIVKTTLTGTSNPAGNPRWSYRPGSNDLDNNLTLTGGWSSGDNCASQISTDPTSTALDAQYNGQALQFSTTAADQLLGDVVVGNFTITRGFTSVSSAASGFDWGVNGASSSSLLAENVLVVAGNATGIATSSVRVSHAGSGHAKLRNFIVYGNIAQGSGGVAIIANGSAYAVLSNTTIFDNQSAASASGLLALGIVTLANNAVADNTSSAGTSFQMRSDAATQLTLRNNHFGTKSLVGGAFSEIGTTTGDAQWTQTGSVMVPNTISPLRDSGVNNPTGGLASTDFQGDARIVNVTVDRGAVEAAAIPHIGPTISAIAPTPGTGEFMPDGLVDTTVTRSITFASTGGTGAGTTSLNCVDNNVAATLSASANQTIAVGAAVTPVVVTMTYAPVGYNLGVTCTANTNGNVYSFQYAFFMPNASPLGPLVQAVAPQVGSTTQLDGSNVGQTVSQLLTFTAEGGAVNGEANLTCAPLSGAIAVTGNASQTVVFGGTVLPVEVSMQATGQAQSASVRCVVTRVGSSPLNLDYFFTMSSQDAIFGNGFDS
;
A
#
# COMPACT_ATOMS: atom_id res chain seq x y z
N MET A 1 20.71 -103.59 43.55
CA MET A 1 21.75 -102.55 43.41
C MET A 1 21.02 -101.25 43.08
N HIS A 2 20.46 -100.58 44.09
CA HIS A 2 20.95 -99.32 44.71
C HIS A 2 20.99 -98.14 43.72
N ILE A 3 19.95 -97.27 43.67
CA ILE A 3 19.62 -96.09 44.52
C ILE A 3 20.33 -94.79 44.06
N SER A 4 19.55 -93.70 44.05
CA SER A 4 19.87 -92.27 44.30
C SER A 4 20.10 -91.28 43.13
N THR A 5 19.17 -90.31 43.05
CA THR A 5 19.35 -88.86 42.77
C THR A 5 20.09 -88.15 43.94
N PRO A 6 20.38 -86.83 43.96
CA PRO A 6 20.60 -85.76 42.96
C PRO A 6 21.93 -84.97 43.20
N GLN A 7 22.23 -83.87 42.47
CA GLN A 7 22.58 -82.55 43.05
C GLN A 7 22.96 -81.45 42.04
N LEU A 8 22.46 -80.24 42.35
CA LEU A 8 22.78 -78.89 41.86
C LEU A 8 24.27 -78.62 41.59
N ARG A 9 24.59 -77.72 40.62
CA ARG A 9 25.16 -76.38 40.91
C ARG A 9 25.52 -75.57 39.65
N ARG A 10 25.19 -74.28 39.76
CA ARG A 10 25.84 -73.08 39.17
C ARG A 10 25.37 -72.59 37.79
N ALA A 11 24.47 -71.61 37.89
CA ALA A 11 24.23 -70.54 36.95
C ALA A 11 25.52 -69.81 36.54
N LEU A 12 25.64 -69.53 35.24
CA LEU A 12 26.51 -68.50 34.68
C LEU A 12 25.61 -67.59 33.83
N PRO A 13 25.29 -66.36 34.25
CA PRO A 13 24.60 -65.42 33.39
C PRO A 13 25.61 -64.87 32.38
N LEU A 14 25.41 -65.20 31.11
CA LEU A 14 26.03 -64.51 29.99
C LEU A 14 25.45 -63.08 29.97
N ILE A 15 26.16 -62.13 30.56
CA ILE A 15 25.84 -60.71 30.49
C ILE A 15 26.09 -60.28 29.04
N LEU A 16 25.01 -60.25 28.24
CA LEU A 16 24.94 -59.45 27.02
C LEU A 16 25.04 -57.98 27.49
N ALA A 17 26.24 -57.42 27.45
CA ALA A 17 26.40 -55.97 27.47
C ALA A 17 25.81 -55.44 26.15
N VAL A 18 24.49 -55.18 26.17
CA VAL A 18 23.83 -54.33 25.19
C VAL A 18 24.43 -52.95 25.42
N SER A 19 25.48 -52.66 24.66
CA SER A 19 26.01 -51.32 24.47
C SER A 19 24.88 -50.47 23.91
N SER A 20 24.07 -49.90 24.80
CA SER A 20 23.23 -48.76 24.51
C SER A 20 24.17 -47.62 24.12
N LEU A 21 24.56 -47.60 22.84
CA LEU A 21 24.97 -46.39 22.15
C LEU A 21 23.79 -45.44 22.32
N ALA A 22 23.83 -44.66 23.39
CA ALA A 22 23.02 -43.48 23.51
C ALA A 22 23.33 -42.69 22.24
N ALA A 23 22.38 -42.62 21.32
CA ALA A 23 22.38 -41.59 20.31
C ALA A 23 22.23 -40.29 21.10
N TRP A 24 23.36 -39.65 21.41
CA TRP A 24 23.33 -38.28 21.89
C TRP A 24 22.57 -37.51 20.80
N PRO A 25 21.54 -36.73 21.15
CA PRO A 25 20.91 -35.89 20.15
C PRO A 25 22.03 -35.05 19.53
N LEU A 26 22.23 -35.18 18.23
CA LEU A 26 23.03 -34.25 17.43
C LEU A 26 22.41 -32.87 17.69
N GLN A 27 22.97 -32.15 18.66
CA GLN A 27 22.55 -30.80 18.96
C GLN A 27 23.21 -29.91 17.94
N ALA A 28 22.40 -29.15 17.20
CA ALA A 28 22.92 -28.10 16.35
C ALA A 28 23.77 -27.13 17.17
N ALA A 29 24.98 -26.82 16.72
CA ALA A 29 25.84 -25.85 17.37
C ALA A 29 25.26 -24.44 17.18
N GLN A 30 25.04 -23.74 18.28
CA GLN A 30 24.50 -22.39 18.26
C GLN A 30 25.58 -21.37 18.59
N PHE A 31 25.78 -20.41 17.69
CA PHE A 31 26.71 -19.30 17.87
C PHE A 31 25.93 -17.98 18.02
N CYS A 32 26.13 -17.27 19.12
CA CYS A 32 25.66 -15.89 19.28
C CYS A 32 26.82 -14.94 19.00
N VAL A 33 26.73 -14.11 17.95
CA VAL A 33 27.85 -13.28 17.49
C VAL A 33 27.50 -11.78 17.56
N SER A 34 28.43 -10.99 18.10
CA SER A 34 28.28 -9.54 18.26
C SER A 34 29.42 -8.71 17.66
N THR A 35 30.43 -9.38 17.10
CA THR A 35 31.58 -8.74 16.43
C THR A 35 31.90 -9.45 15.10
N GLY A 36 32.56 -8.73 14.18
CA GLY A 36 32.97 -9.31 12.89
C GLY A 36 33.93 -10.49 13.04
N THR A 37 34.85 -10.46 14.00
CA THR A 37 35.75 -11.58 14.32
C THR A 37 35.00 -12.80 14.86
N GLN A 38 33.99 -12.61 15.72
CA GLN A 38 33.17 -13.74 16.20
C GLN A 38 32.39 -14.39 15.06
N LEU A 39 31.85 -13.61 14.12
CA LEU A 39 31.18 -14.17 12.95
C LEU A 39 32.15 -14.97 12.08
N ALA A 40 33.35 -14.44 11.81
CA ALA A 40 34.37 -15.17 11.06
C ALA A 40 34.77 -16.49 11.74
N ASN A 41 34.96 -16.47 13.05
CA ASN A 41 35.27 -17.67 13.82
C ASN A 41 34.11 -18.66 13.84
N ALA A 42 32.86 -18.19 13.99
CA ALA A 42 31.67 -19.04 13.98
C ALA A 42 31.50 -19.74 12.63
N LEU A 43 31.71 -19.04 11.51
CA LEU A 43 31.66 -19.65 10.16
C LEU A 43 32.78 -20.68 9.95
N ASN A 44 33.99 -20.43 10.47
CA ASN A 44 35.08 -21.41 10.41
C ASN A 44 34.80 -22.65 11.27
N SER A 45 34.23 -22.46 12.47
CA SER A 45 33.84 -23.55 13.36
C SER A 45 32.73 -24.39 12.73
N ALA A 46 31.68 -23.71 12.22
CA ALA A 46 30.58 -24.34 11.50
C ALA A 46 31.10 -25.25 10.40
N ALA A 47 31.96 -24.72 9.54
CA ALA A 47 32.53 -25.45 8.41
C ALA A 47 33.35 -26.71 8.76
N THR A 48 33.63 -27.00 10.03
CA THR A 48 34.55 -28.07 10.44
C THR A 48 34.10 -28.88 11.67
N ASN A 49 32.95 -28.55 12.29
CA ASN A 49 32.52 -29.17 13.53
C ASN A 49 31.65 -30.42 13.35
N ASP A 50 31.30 -30.78 12.11
CA ASP A 50 30.51 -31.97 11.76
C ASP A 50 29.13 -31.97 12.43
N GLN A 51 28.47 -30.80 12.46
CA GLN A 51 27.17 -30.56 13.09
C GLN A 51 26.33 -29.58 12.26
N ASP A 52 25.00 -29.66 12.39
CA ASP A 52 24.13 -28.56 11.99
C ASP A 52 24.48 -27.28 12.78
N ASP A 53 24.45 -26.11 12.14
CA ASP A 53 24.86 -24.85 12.75
C ASP A 53 23.79 -23.76 12.67
N ALA A 54 23.64 -23.03 13.76
CA ALA A 54 22.84 -21.81 13.84
C ALA A 54 23.69 -20.62 14.32
N ILE A 55 24.04 -19.74 13.39
CA ILE A 55 24.75 -18.48 13.67
C ILE A 55 23.73 -17.34 13.77
N ARG A 56 23.59 -16.80 14.97
CA ARG A 56 22.66 -15.74 15.34
C ARG A 56 23.44 -14.45 15.55
N ILE A 57 23.25 -13.47 14.66
CA ILE A 57 23.90 -12.18 14.74
C ILE A 57 23.03 -11.21 15.53
N VAL A 58 23.58 -10.63 16.57
CA VAL A 58 22.85 -9.64 17.37
C VAL A 58 22.49 -8.40 16.54
N LYS A 59 21.46 -7.68 16.96
CA LYS A 59 21.07 -6.37 16.40
C LYS A 59 22.19 -5.34 16.57
N THR A 60 23.10 -5.26 15.59
CA THR A 60 24.25 -4.34 15.57
C THR A 60 24.88 -4.27 14.17
N THR A 61 25.85 -3.38 13.99
CA THR A 61 26.74 -3.38 12.82
C THR A 61 28.03 -4.13 13.14
N LEU A 62 28.31 -5.20 12.39
CA LEU A 62 29.58 -5.92 12.43
C LEU A 62 30.57 -5.26 11.45
N THR A 63 31.68 -4.78 12.00
CA THR A 63 32.83 -4.28 11.22
C THR A 63 34.08 -5.06 11.61
N GLY A 64 35.07 -5.07 10.71
CA GLY A 64 36.40 -5.58 10.99
C GLY A 64 36.51 -7.11 11.06
N THR A 65 37.57 -7.63 10.45
CA THR A 65 38.00 -9.04 10.59
C THR A 65 39.53 -9.06 10.65
N SER A 66 40.12 -10.14 11.15
CA SER A 66 41.56 -10.37 11.08
C SER A 66 42.04 -10.72 9.65
N ASN A 67 41.12 -10.92 8.71
CA ASN A 67 41.48 -11.28 7.34
C ASN A 67 42.22 -10.13 6.63
N PRO A 68 43.30 -10.44 5.90
CA PRO A 68 44.00 -9.48 5.05
C PRO A 68 43.07 -8.77 4.06
N ALA A 69 43.42 -7.54 3.69
CA ALA A 69 42.69 -6.79 2.67
C ALA A 69 42.65 -7.57 1.34
N GLY A 70 41.49 -7.58 0.69
CA GLY A 70 41.25 -8.34 -0.55
C GLY A 70 40.69 -9.75 -0.33
N ASN A 71 40.86 -10.33 0.87
CA ASN A 71 40.20 -11.59 1.20
C ASN A 71 38.73 -11.34 1.61
N PRO A 72 37.84 -12.33 1.42
CA PRO A 72 36.49 -12.27 1.98
C PRO A 72 36.52 -11.98 3.48
N ARG A 73 35.61 -11.13 3.94
CA ARG A 73 35.48 -10.78 5.35
C ARG A 73 34.86 -11.93 6.12
N TRP A 74 33.77 -12.46 5.61
CA TRP A 74 33.08 -13.61 6.16
C TRP A 74 32.96 -14.67 5.07
N SER A 75 33.54 -15.85 5.31
CA SER A 75 33.51 -16.96 4.35
C SER A 75 33.08 -18.24 5.04
N TYR A 76 32.15 -18.97 4.42
CA TYR A 76 31.83 -20.35 4.76
C TYR A 76 32.31 -21.26 3.62
N ARG A 77 33.15 -22.23 3.98
CA ARG A 77 33.66 -23.24 3.07
C ARG A 77 33.70 -24.59 3.82
N PRO A 78 32.64 -25.39 3.72
CA PRO A 78 32.53 -26.62 4.50
C PRO A 78 33.68 -27.56 4.18
N GLY A 79 34.23 -28.19 5.22
CA GLY A 79 35.18 -29.28 5.11
C GLY A 79 34.51 -30.54 4.56
N SER A 80 35.31 -31.53 4.17
CA SER A 80 34.81 -32.78 3.58
C SER A 80 33.81 -33.54 4.45
N ASN A 81 33.88 -33.34 5.77
CA ASN A 81 33.02 -34.00 6.75
C ASN A 81 31.79 -33.15 7.10
N ASP A 82 31.64 -31.95 6.54
CA ASP A 82 30.57 -31.00 6.90
C ASP A 82 29.66 -30.68 5.71
N LEU A 83 29.71 -31.51 4.67
CA LEU A 83 28.99 -31.25 3.42
C LEU A 83 27.49 -31.56 3.51
N ASP A 84 27.08 -32.38 4.47
CA ASP A 84 25.70 -32.80 4.70
C ASP A 84 25.01 -32.10 5.87
N ASN A 85 25.72 -31.19 6.56
CA ASN A 85 25.17 -30.41 7.65
C ASN A 85 24.57 -29.08 7.18
N ASN A 86 23.54 -28.62 7.89
CA ASN A 86 22.82 -27.40 7.58
C ASN A 86 23.45 -26.18 8.26
N LEU A 87 23.39 -25.03 7.60
CA LEU A 87 23.81 -23.75 8.18
C LEU A 87 22.67 -22.72 8.13
N THR A 88 22.30 -22.19 9.29
CA THR A 88 21.38 -21.04 9.40
C THR A 88 22.13 -19.80 9.90
N LEU A 89 22.16 -18.73 9.11
CA LEU A 89 22.78 -17.45 9.44
C LEU A 89 21.73 -16.32 9.43
N THR A 90 21.38 -15.77 10.60
CA THR A 90 20.33 -14.74 10.69
C THR A 90 20.67 -13.56 11.58
N GLY A 91 20.16 -12.37 11.22
CA GLY A 91 20.32 -11.12 11.99
C GLY A 91 19.16 -10.78 12.92
N GLY A 92 19.33 -9.72 13.72
CA GLY A 92 18.29 -9.14 14.57
C GLY A 92 18.11 -9.80 15.94
N TRP A 93 19.10 -10.53 16.43
CA TRP A 93 19.02 -11.22 17.73
C TRP A 93 19.32 -10.32 18.92
N SER A 94 18.78 -10.67 20.09
CA SER A 94 19.08 -9.98 21.35
C SER A 94 20.45 -10.39 21.89
N SER A 95 21.25 -9.41 22.33
CA SER A 95 22.48 -9.68 23.07
C SER A 95 22.22 -10.00 24.55
N GLY A 96 21.06 -9.59 25.09
CA GLY A 96 20.74 -9.70 26.51
C GLY A 96 20.42 -11.11 27.00
N ASP A 97 20.15 -12.04 26.09
CA ASP A 97 19.75 -13.42 26.39
C ASP A 97 20.60 -14.46 25.63
N ASN A 98 21.80 -14.09 25.21
CA ASN A 98 22.69 -14.93 24.40
C ASN A 98 22.02 -15.42 23.10
N CYS A 99 21.34 -14.50 22.40
CA CYS A 99 20.60 -14.77 21.18
C CYS A 99 19.50 -15.83 21.35
N ALA A 100 18.83 -15.89 22.51
CA ALA A 100 17.69 -16.78 22.70
C ALA A 100 16.43 -16.25 21.99
N SER A 101 16.30 -14.93 21.83
CA SER A 101 15.20 -14.28 21.13
C SER A 101 15.67 -13.43 19.94
N GLN A 102 14.94 -13.53 18.83
CA GLN A 102 15.07 -12.62 17.70
C GLN A 102 14.13 -11.43 17.95
N ILE A 103 14.70 -10.24 18.09
CA ILE A 103 13.99 -9.01 18.49
C ILE A 103 13.71 -8.08 17.30
N SER A 104 14.24 -8.41 16.12
CA SER A 104 13.98 -7.69 14.89
C SER A 104 14.13 -8.63 13.69
N THR A 105 13.21 -8.51 12.73
CA THR A 105 13.35 -9.09 11.38
C THR A 105 13.61 -8.00 10.34
N ASP A 106 13.64 -6.72 10.73
CA ASP A 106 14.01 -5.63 9.83
C ASP A 106 15.49 -5.80 9.42
N PRO A 107 15.79 -5.99 8.12
CA PRO A 107 17.14 -6.25 7.65
C PRO A 107 18.09 -5.08 7.86
N THR A 108 17.60 -3.87 8.14
CA THR A 108 18.45 -2.70 8.46
C THR A 108 18.92 -2.71 9.92
N SER A 109 18.34 -3.54 10.78
CA SER A 109 18.70 -3.65 12.20
C SER A 109 20.04 -4.33 12.46
N THR A 110 20.48 -5.22 11.57
CA THR A 110 21.80 -5.87 11.61
C THR A 110 22.53 -5.60 10.30
N ALA A 111 23.79 -5.16 10.38
CA ALA A 111 24.59 -4.86 9.19
C ALA A 111 25.94 -5.59 9.20
N LEU A 112 26.27 -6.22 8.09
CA LEU A 112 27.58 -6.79 7.77
C LEU A 112 28.33 -5.78 6.90
N ASP A 113 29.24 -5.04 7.53
CA ASP A 113 29.92 -3.93 6.90
C ASP A 113 31.39 -4.27 6.62
N ALA A 114 31.68 -4.51 5.35
CA ALA A 114 33.00 -4.94 4.91
C ALA A 114 34.01 -3.79 4.72
N GLN A 115 33.60 -2.54 4.88
CA GLN A 115 34.47 -1.35 4.85
C GLN A 115 35.37 -1.24 3.60
N TYR A 116 34.88 -1.70 2.44
CA TYR A 116 35.58 -1.81 1.15
C TYR A 116 36.86 -2.65 1.17
N ASN A 117 36.92 -3.58 2.10
CA ASN A 117 38.18 -4.15 2.54
C ASN A 117 38.30 -5.59 2.02
N GLY A 118 37.29 -6.10 1.31
CA GLY A 118 37.21 -7.43 0.70
C GLY A 118 35.76 -7.78 0.38
N GLN A 119 35.51 -8.96 -0.21
CA GLN A 119 34.15 -9.47 -0.38
C GLN A 119 33.47 -9.52 0.98
N ALA A 120 32.21 -9.13 1.09
CA ALA A 120 31.57 -9.11 2.40
C ALA A 120 31.26 -10.55 2.88
N LEU A 121 30.33 -11.24 2.22
CA LEU A 121 29.91 -12.59 2.59
C LEU A 121 30.05 -13.56 1.41
N GLN A 122 30.82 -14.63 1.61
CA GLN A 122 31.06 -15.66 0.60
C GLN A 122 30.70 -17.06 1.12
N PHE A 123 30.01 -17.82 0.28
CA PHE A 123 29.79 -19.25 0.43
C PHE A 123 30.45 -19.95 -0.76
N SER A 124 31.30 -20.95 -0.50
CA SER A 124 31.99 -21.65 -1.58
C SER A 124 32.23 -23.12 -1.27
N THR A 125 32.20 -23.95 -2.30
CA THR A 125 32.64 -25.36 -2.25
C THR A 125 33.75 -25.59 -3.27
N THR A 126 34.59 -26.62 -3.09
CA THR A 126 35.45 -27.04 -4.19
C THR A 126 34.70 -27.91 -5.17
N ALA A 127 35.18 -28.02 -6.42
CA ALA A 127 34.53 -28.83 -7.44
C ALA A 127 34.47 -30.34 -7.12
N ALA A 128 35.26 -30.82 -6.15
CA ALA A 128 35.20 -32.20 -5.67
C ALA A 128 34.16 -32.41 -4.56
N ASP A 129 33.70 -31.33 -3.93
CA ASP A 129 32.83 -31.37 -2.76
C ASP A 129 31.36 -31.30 -3.19
N GLN A 130 30.56 -32.29 -2.76
CA GLN A 130 29.13 -32.30 -3.00
C GLN A 130 28.42 -31.74 -1.77
N LEU A 131 28.06 -30.45 -1.78
CA LEU A 131 27.20 -29.90 -0.74
C LEU A 131 25.82 -30.56 -0.83
N LEU A 132 25.42 -31.20 0.27
CA LEU A 132 24.17 -31.90 0.50
C LEU A 132 23.28 -31.13 1.48
N GLY A 133 23.87 -30.45 2.46
CA GLY A 133 23.17 -29.65 3.47
C GLY A 133 22.53 -28.36 2.93
N ASP A 134 21.59 -27.84 3.69
CA ASP A 134 20.84 -26.62 3.39
C ASP A 134 21.49 -25.38 4.04
N VAL A 135 21.51 -24.28 3.30
CA VAL A 135 22.00 -22.98 3.80
C VAL A 135 20.86 -21.97 3.81
N VAL A 136 20.56 -21.42 4.98
CA VAL A 136 19.55 -20.37 5.18
C VAL A 136 20.24 -19.08 5.62
N VAL A 137 19.97 -17.98 4.94
CA VAL A 137 20.57 -16.67 5.23
C VAL A 137 19.50 -15.59 5.23
N GLY A 138 19.45 -14.72 6.25
CA GLY A 138 18.49 -13.61 6.19
C GLY A 138 18.44 -12.63 7.35
N ASN A 139 17.59 -11.60 7.19
CA ASN A 139 17.32 -10.55 8.17
C ASN A 139 18.53 -9.66 8.50
N PHE A 140 19.31 -9.27 7.48
CA PHE A 140 20.41 -8.32 7.66
C PHE A 140 20.78 -7.60 6.37
N THR A 141 21.55 -6.52 6.52
CA THR A 141 22.14 -5.72 5.46
C THR A 141 23.58 -6.16 5.22
N ILE A 142 24.01 -6.20 3.97
CA ILE A 142 25.40 -6.34 3.56
C ILE A 142 25.81 -5.05 2.88
N THR A 143 26.86 -4.40 3.37
CA THR A 143 27.27 -3.09 2.88
C THR A 143 28.78 -2.95 2.71
N ARG A 144 29.16 -2.04 1.80
CA ARG A 144 30.56 -1.66 1.53
C ARG A 144 31.46 -2.85 1.24
N GLY A 145 30.96 -3.84 0.50
CA GLY A 145 31.78 -4.93 -0.03
C GLY A 145 32.71 -4.45 -1.14
N PHE A 146 33.89 -5.06 -1.28
CA PHE A 146 34.81 -4.77 -2.38
C PHE A 146 35.39 -6.03 -3.01
N THR A 147 35.46 -6.11 -4.33
CA THR A 147 36.24 -7.17 -4.99
C THR A 147 36.85 -6.72 -6.31
N SER A 148 38.07 -7.16 -6.58
CA SER A 148 38.71 -7.12 -7.90
C SER A 148 38.84 -8.51 -8.53
N VAL A 149 38.39 -9.55 -7.82
CA VAL A 149 38.44 -10.94 -8.29
C VAL A 149 37.42 -11.11 -9.41
N SER A 150 37.85 -11.68 -10.54
CA SER A 150 36.95 -11.91 -11.67
C SER A 150 35.89 -12.95 -11.31
N SER A 151 34.67 -12.78 -11.82
CA SER A 151 33.54 -13.69 -11.56
C SER A 151 33.18 -13.83 -10.06
N ALA A 152 33.37 -12.79 -9.27
CA ALA A 152 33.08 -12.75 -7.85
C ALA A 152 32.04 -11.67 -7.51
N ALA A 153 31.45 -11.71 -6.31
CA ALA A 153 30.55 -10.67 -5.83
C ALA A 153 31.19 -9.78 -4.75
N SER A 154 30.92 -8.47 -4.77
CA SER A 154 31.39 -7.59 -3.69
C SER A 154 30.62 -7.80 -2.38
N GLY A 155 29.30 -7.97 -2.45
CA GLY A 155 28.40 -8.09 -1.29
C GLY A 155 28.14 -9.55 -0.90
N PHE A 156 27.30 -10.24 -1.67
CA PHE A 156 26.89 -11.62 -1.41
C PHE A 156 27.33 -12.54 -2.55
N ASP A 157 28.19 -13.52 -2.26
CA ASP A 157 28.70 -14.47 -3.26
C ASP A 157 28.38 -15.91 -2.85
N TRP A 158 27.43 -16.53 -3.57
CA TRP A 158 27.16 -17.96 -3.49
C TRP A 158 27.83 -18.67 -4.67
N GLY A 159 28.88 -19.44 -4.41
CA GLY A 159 29.65 -20.16 -5.40
C GLY A 159 29.73 -21.66 -5.10
N VAL A 160 28.66 -22.39 -5.39
CA VAL A 160 28.60 -23.85 -5.15
C VAL A 160 28.66 -24.60 -6.48
N ASN A 161 29.68 -25.45 -6.62
CA ASN A 161 29.90 -26.29 -7.79
C ASN A 161 29.82 -27.77 -7.40
N GLY A 162 29.25 -28.60 -8.28
CA GLY A 162 29.23 -30.05 -8.10
C GLY A 162 28.26 -30.56 -7.04
N ALA A 163 27.30 -29.73 -6.59
CA ALA A 163 26.30 -30.14 -5.61
C ALA A 163 25.41 -31.26 -6.16
N SER A 164 25.01 -32.19 -5.29
CA SER A 164 24.08 -33.27 -5.62
C SER A 164 22.67 -33.04 -5.06
N SER A 165 22.52 -32.29 -3.96
CA SER A 165 21.18 -31.96 -3.42
C SER A 165 21.06 -30.65 -2.63
N SER A 166 22.13 -29.87 -2.44
CA SER A 166 22.07 -28.68 -1.58
C SER A 166 20.97 -27.69 -1.95
N SER A 167 20.49 -26.97 -0.94
CA SER A 167 19.64 -25.81 -1.13
C SER A 167 20.19 -24.54 -0.47
N LEU A 168 19.97 -23.41 -1.14
CA LEU A 168 20.11 -22.08 -0.55
C LEU A 168 18.73 -21.46 -0.45
N LEU A 169 18.39 -20.93 0.73
CA LEU A 169 17.37 -19.91 0.91
C LEU A 169 18.02 -18.66 1.48
N ALA A 170 18.18 -17.65 0.64
CA ALA A 170 18.51 -16.31 1.10
C ALA A 170 17.22 -15.47 1.09
N GLU A 171 16.86 -14.88 2.22
CA GLU A 171 15.62 -14.13 2.40
C GLU A 171 15.82 -12.84 3.17
N ASN A 172 15.13 -11.78 2.76
CA ASN A 172 15.05 -10.53 3.52
C ASN A 172 16.46 -9.95 3.78
N VAL A 173 17.17 -9.69 2.69
CA VAL A 173 18.55 -9.18 2.70
C VAL A 173 18.62 -7.88 1.89
N LEU A 174 19.26 -6.87 2.47
CA LEU A 174 19.65 -5.65 1.77
C LEU A 174 21.11 -5.76 1.32
N VAL A 175 21.41 -5.47 0.04
CA VAL A 175 22.79 -5.33 -0.45
C VAL A 175 22.99 -3.95 -1.05
N VAL A 176 23.89 -3.17 -0.44
CA VAL A 176 24.07 -1.75 -0.76
C VAL A 176 25.54 -1.32 -0.75
N ALA A 177 25.87 -0.31 -1.55
CA ALA A 177 27.18 0.34 -1.57
C ALA A 177 28.37 -0.64 -1.81
N GLY A 178 28.13 -1.73 -2.55
CA GLY A 178 29.19 -2.62 -3.01
C GLY A 178 29.97 -2.03 -4.19
N ASN A 179 31.26 -2.36 -4.28
CA ASN A 179 32.12 -1.96 -5.38
C ASN A 179 32.89 -3.17 -5.94
N ALA A 180 32.64 -3.53 -7.19
CA ALA A 180 33.31 -4.63 -7.86
C ALA A 180 34.02 -4.17 -9.14
N THR A 181 35.35 -4.29 -9.17
CA THR A 181 36.20 -3.80 -10.27
C THR A 181 36.78 -4.93 -11.14
N GLY A 182 36.56 -6.18 -10.76
CA GLY A 182 36.99 -7.35 -11.55
C GLY A 182 36.09 -7.59 -12.77
N ILE A 183 36.60 -8.30 -13.77
CA ILE A 183 35.81 -8.66 -14.96
C ILE A 183 34.68 -9.61 -14.55
N ALA A 184 33.49 -9.43 -15.15
CA ALA A 184 32.30 -10.26 -14.91
C ALA A 184 31.92 -10.35 -13.41
N THR A 185 32.17 -9.29 -12.65
CA THR A 185 31.77 -9.19 -11.24
C THR A 185 30.36 -8.67 -11.07
N SER A 186 29.80 -8.84 -9.87
CA SER A 186 28.50 -8.28 -9.49
C SER A 186 28.49 -7.87 -8.01
N SER A 187 27.39 -7.31 -7.53
CA SER A 187 27.21 -7.03 -6.10
C SER A 187 26.61 -8.22 -5.36
N VAL A 188 25.71 -8.93 -6.04
CA VAL A 188 25.19 -10.23 -5.62
C VAL A 188 25.49 -11.23 -6.73
N ARG A 189 26.08 -12.37 -6.39
CA ARG A 189 26.29 -13.49 -7.30
C ARG A 189 25.75 -14.76 -6.71
N VAL A 190 25.00 -15.49 -7.53
CA VAL A 190 24.54 -16.85 -7.24
C VAL A 190 24.98 -17.70 -8.41
N SER A 191 25.96 -18.56 -8.17
CA SER A 191 26.48 -19.53 -9.11
C SER A 191 26.30 -20.91 -8.51
N HIS A 192 25.28 -21.62 -8.98
CA HIS A 192 24.92 -22.95 -8.47
C HIS A 192 25.01 -23.97 -9.62
N ALA A 193 25.83 -25.01 -9.46
CA ALA A 193 26.07 -26.03 -10.47
C ALA A 193 25.96 -27.44 -9.91
N GLY A 194 25.45 -28.36 -10.73
CA GLY A 194 25.19 -29.76 -10.36
C GLY A 194 23.70 -30.06 -10.35
N SER A 195 23.17 -30.42 -9.19
CA SER A 195 21.74 -30.49 -8.84
C SER A 195 21.49 -29.77 -7.51
N GLY A 196 20.23 -29.62 -7.12
CA GLY A 196 19.84 -28.79 -5.98
C GLY A 196 19.26 -27.45 -6.42
N HIS A 197 19.13 -26.51 -5.47
CA HIS A 197 18.49 -25.24 -5.76
C HIS A 197 18.91 -24.04 -4.95
N ALA A 198 18.98 -22.87 -5.60
CA ALA A 198 19.23 -21.60 -4.93
C ALA A 198 18.03 -20.65 -5.04
N LYS A 199 17.50 -20.17 -3.92
CA LYS A 199 16.36 -19.26 -3.84
C LYS A 199 16.78 -17.97 -3.16
N LEU A 200 16.62 -16.85 -3.87
CA LEU A 200 16.72 -15.51 -3.33
C LEU A 200 15.32 -14.91 -3.31
N ARG A 201 14.84 -14.48 -2.13
CA ARG A 201 13.49 -13.92 -1.97
C ARG A 201 13.48 -12.68 -1.10
N ASN A 202 12.64 -11.71 -1.44
CA ASN A 202 12.49 -10.48 -0.65
C ASN A 202 13.83 -9.75 -0.49
N PHE A 203 14.53 -9.56 -1.61
CA PHE A 203 15.83 -8.87 -1.63
C PHE A 203 15.64 -7.42 -2.06
N ILE A 204 16.50 -6.54 -1.54
CA ILE A 204 16.74 -5.24 -2.13
C ILE A 204 18.23 -5.13 -2.47
N VAL A 205 18.52 -4.72 -3.71
CA VAL A 205 19.89 -4.52 -4.19
C VAL A 205 19.98 -3.16 -4.85
N TYR A 206 20.68 -2.21 -4.22
CA TYR A 206 20.74 -0.84 -4.73
C TYR A 206 22.04 -0.09 -4.43
N GLY A 207 22.31 0.96 -5.21
CA GLY A 207 23.45 1.85 -4.98
C GLY A 207 24.80 1.15 -5.07
N ASN A 208 24.90 0.07 -5.85
CA ASN A 208 26.15 -0.66 -6.05
C ASN A 208 26.82 -0.32 -7.38
N ILE A 209 28.13 -0.56 -7.47
CA ILE A 209 28.93 -0.35 -8.67
C ILE A 209 29.64 -1.67 -9.01
N ALA A 210 29.49 -2.16 -10.23
CA ALA A 210 30.20 -3.36 -10.70
C ALA A 210 30.72 -3.21 -12.14
N GLN A 211 31.82 -3.87 -12.46
CA GLN A 211 32.29 -3.96 -13.85
C GLN A 211 31.47 -4.95 -14.69
N GLY A 212 30.95 -6.02 -14.08
CA GLY A 212 29.97 -6.92 -14.71
C GLY A 212 28.54 -6.43 -14.52
N SER A 213 27.65 -7.26 -13.97
CA SER A 213 26.26 -6.84 -13.72
C SER A 213 26.18 -5.96 -12.48
N GLY A 214 25.56 -4.77 -12.60
CA GLY A 214 25.52 -3.79 -11.52
C GLY A 214 24.85 -4.29 -10.24
N GLY A 215 23.75 -5.03 -10.35
CA GLY A 215 23.03 -5.58 -9.20
C GLY A 215 23.34 -7.07 -8.95
N VAL A 216 22.60 -7.94 -9.65
CA VAL A 216 22.54 -9.38 -9.39
C VAL A 216 22.97 -10.18 -10.62
N ALA A 217 23.82 -11.19 -10.42
CA ALA A 217 24.09 -12.24 -11.38
C ALA A 217 23.61 -13.59 -10.82
N ILE A 218 22.63 -14.23 -11.47
CA ILE A 218 22.09 -15.54 -11.11
C ILE A 218 22.36 -16.55 -12.22
N ILE A 219 23.07 -17.62 -11.88
CA ILE A 219 23.63 -18.59 -12.82
C ILE A 219 23.36 -19.99 -12.27
N ALA A 220 22.62 -20.79 -13.03
CA ALA A 220 22.30 -22.18 -12.70
C ALA A 220 22.78 -23.14 -13.80
N ASN A 221 23.78 -23.97 -13.51
CA ASN A 221 24.40 -24.87 -14.51
C ASN A 221 24.08 -26.35 -14.24
N GLY A 222 24.04 -27.16 -15.30
CA GLY A 222 23.70 -28.58 -15.20
C GLY A 222 22.20 -28.78 -14.99
N SER A 223 21.83 -29.54 -13.96
CA SER A 223 20.45 -29.77 -13.54
C SER A 223 20.01 -28.92 -12.34
N ALA A 224 20.90 -28.07 -11.83
CA ALA A 224 20.62 -27.10 -10.79
C ALA A 224 19.57 -26.09 -11.26
N TYR A 225 18.70 -25.64 -10.35
CA TYR A 225 17.77 -24.55 -10.65
C TYR A 225 17.96 -23.38 -9.68
N ALA A 226 17.75 -22.16 -10.16
CA ALA A 226 17.80 -20.97 -9.32
C ALA A 226 16.52 -20.15 -9.43
N VAL A 227 16.13 -19.49 -8.34
CA VAL A 227 14.92 -18.69 -8.24
C VAL A 227 15.27 -17.34 -7.65
N LEU A 228 14.75 -16.28 -8.28
CA LEU A 228 14.72 -14.94 -7.73
C LEU A 228 13.27 -14.50 -7.65
N SER A 229 12.80 -14.11 -6.48
CA SER A 229 11.40 -13.72 -6.30
C SER A 229 11.20 -12.54 -5.36
N ASN A 230 10.22 -11.69 -5.69
CA ASN A 230 9.85 -10.55 -4.85
C ASN A 230 11.06 -9.65 -4.53
N THR A 231 11.93 -9.43 -5.52
CA THR A 231 13.16 -8.64 -5.36
C THR A 231 13.02 -7.29 -6.06
N THR A 232 13.54 -6.24 -5.43
CA THR A 232 13.70 -4.90 -6.02
C THR A 232 15.18 -4.64 -6.31
N ILE A 233 15.51 -4.29 -7.56
CA ILE A 233 16.89 -3.97 -7.99
C ILE A 233 16.88 -2.62 -8.70
N PHE A 234 17.52 -1.61 -8.11
CA PHE A 234 17.48 -0.23 -8.62
C PHE A 234 18.76 0.54 -8.30
N ASP A 235 19.02 1.65 -9.01
CA ASP A 235 20.16 2.54 -8.77
C ASP A 235 21.54 1.85 -8.70
N ASN A 236 21.68 0.69 -9.37
CA ASN A 236 22.99 0.06 -9.54
C ASN A 236 23.67 0.58 -10.81
N GLN A 237 24.98 0.65 -10.78
CA GLN A 237 25.82 1.10 -11.89
C GLN A 237 26.67 -0.05 -12.40
N SER A 238 26.78 -0.16 -13.72
CA SER A 238 27.58 -1.20 -14.36
C SER A 238 28.44 -0.68 -15.50
N ALA A 239 29.51 -1.41 -15.82
CA ALA A 239 30.22 -1.24 -17.09
C ALA A 239 29.77 -2.24 -18.17
N ALA A 240 29.00 -3.27 -17.80
CA ALA A 240 28.47 -4.27 -18.72
C ALA A 240 27.05 -3.94 -19.22
N SER A 241 26.60 -4.68 -20.24
CA SER A 241 25.27 -4.49 -20.83
C SER A 241 24.08 -4.84 -19.92
N ALA A 242 24.32 -5.50 -18.78
CA ALA A 242 23.27 -5.85 -17.80
C ALA A 242 23.40 -4.95 -16.56
N SER A 243 22.60 -3.88 -16.47
CA SER A 243 22.73 -2.90 -15.38
C SER A 243 22.14 -3.39 -14.06
N GLY A 244 21.00 -4.07 -14.10
CA GLY A 244 20.34 -4.59 -12.90
C GLY A 244 20.60 -6.08 -12.69
N LEU A 245 20.12 -6.91 -13.63
CA LEU A 245 20.05 -8.37 -13.48
C LEU A 245 20.64 -9.10 -14.70
N LEU A 246 21.57 -10.02 -14.44
CA LEU A 246 22.00 -11.04 -15.39
C LEU A 246 21.47 -12.41 -14.94
N ALA A 247 20.73 -13.10 -15.81
CA ALA A 247 20.22 -14.44 -15.54
C ALA A 247 20.67 -15.44 -16.61
N LEU A 248 21.30 -16.55 -16.21
CA LEU A 248 21.82 -17.59 -17.10
C LEU A 248 21.46 -18.99 -16.58
N GLY A 249 21.07 -19.89 -17.48
CA GLY A 249 20.76 -21.28 -17.13
C GLY A 249 19.30 -21.50 -16.73
N ILE A 250 19.04 -22.57 -15.96
CA ILE A 250 17.69 -22.94 -15.49
C ILE A 250 17.27 -22.00 -14.34
N VAL A 251 16.73 -20.84 -14.70
CA VAL A 251 16.37 -19.77 -13.77
C VAL A 251 14.88 -19.46 -13.84
N THR A 252 14.23 -19.32 -12.70
CA THR A 252 12.86 -18.78 -12.60
C THR A 252 12.88 -17.43 -11.90
N LEU A 253 12.31 -16.42 -12.56
CA LEU A 253 12.12 -15.08 -12.02
C LEU A 253 10.62 -14.87 -11.79
N ALA A 254 10.22 -14.50 -10.57
CA ALA A 254 8.82 -14.23 -10.24
C ALA A 254 8.62 -12.97 -9.40
N ASN A 255 7.64 -12.13 -9.72
CA ASN A 255 7.31 -10.93 -8.93
C ASN A 255 8.49 -9.97 -8.69
N ASN A 256 9.50 -9.91 -9.57
CA ASN A 256 10.62 -9.00 -9.40
C ASN A 256 10.35 -7.66 -10.06
N ALA A 257 10.97 -6.59 -9.54
CA ALA A 257 10.98 -5.27 -10.13
C ALA A 257 12.43 -4.78 -10.29
N VAL A 258 12.87 -4.59 -11.54
CA VAL A 258 14.23 -4.17 -11.87
C VAL A 258 14.16 -2.98 -12.82
N ALA A 259 14.44 -1.79 -12.32
CA ALA A 259 14.40 -0.54 -13.08
C ALA A 259 15.40 0.48 -12.51
N ASP A 260 15.63 1.57 -13.22
CA ASP A 260 16.50 2.67 -12.80
C ASP A 260 17.96 2.30 -12.49
N ASN A 261 18.45 1.19 -13.04
CA ASN A 261 19.88 0.85 -13.03
C ASN A 261 20.58 1.44 -14.26
N THR A 262 21.81 1.90 -14.10
CA THR A 262 22.57 2.56 -15.17
C THR A 262 23.76 1.71 -15.62
N SER A 263 24.18 1.94 -16.86
CA SER A 263 25.37 1.32 -17.42
C SER A 263 26.08 2.27 -18.36
N SER A 264 27.41 2.22 -18.37
CA SER A 264 28.25 2.93 -19.34
C SER A 264 28.41 2.17 -20.67
N ALA A 265 27.87 0.95 -20.81
CA ALA A 265 27.88 0.22 -22.06
C ALA A 265 27.02 0.90 -23.13
N GLY A 266 27.48 0.88 -24.39
CA GLY A 266 26.75 1.49 -25.52
C GLY A 266 25.36 0.92 -25.77
N THR A 267 25.08 -0.29 -25.26
CA THR A 267 23.74 -0.86 -25.12
C THR A 267 23.59 -1.41 -23.71
N SER A 268 22.54 -1.00 -23.00
CA SER A 268 22.29 -1.42 -21.63
C SER A 268 20.84 -1.81 -21.39
N PHE A 269 20.67 -2.83 -20.55
CA PHE A 269 19.38 -3.39 -20.21
C PHE A 269 19.26 -3.58 -18.71
N GLN A 270 18.09 -3.29 -18.15
CA GLN A 270 17.82 -3.58 -16.74
C GLN A 270 17.93 -5.07 -16.46
N MET A 271 17.51 -5.90 -17.41
CA MET A 271 17.68 -7.36 -17.37
C MET A 271 18.29 -7.89 -18.67
N ARG A 272 19.26 -8.79 -18.56
CA ARG A 272 19.84 -9.52 -19.70
C ARG A 272 19.88 -11.02 -19.44
N SER A 273 19.60 -11.80 -20.49
CA SER A 273 19.93 -13.23 -20.53
C SER A 273 20.42 -13.64 -21.92
N ASP A 274 21.57 -14.32 -21.94
CA ASP A 274 22.14 -14.94 -23.16
C ASP A 274 21.76 -16.44 -23.28
N ALA A 275 20.99 -16.95 -22.33
CA ALA A 275 20.53 -18.35 -22.26
C ALA A 275 19.01 -18.41 -22.02
N ALA A 276 18.24 -17.59 -22.76
CA ALA A 276 16.83 -17.35 -22.47
C ALA A 276 15.95 -18.61 -22.59
N THR A 277 16.34 -19.61 -23.39
CA THR A 277 15.55 -20.85 -23.58
C THR A 277 15.44 -21.72 -22.32
N GLN A 278 16.16 -21.38 -21.25
CA GLN A 278 16.07 -22.04 -19.94
C GLN A 278 15.47 -21.11 -18.86
N LEU A 279 15.05 -19.91 -19.25
CA LEU A 279 14.53 -18.88 -18.36
C LEU A 279 13.00 -18.91 -18.31
N THR A 280 12.44 -18.98 -17.10
CA THR A 280 11.02 -18.80 -16.85
C THR A 280 10.76 -17.44 -16.22
N LEU A 281 9.91 -16.64 -16.85
CA LEU A 281 9.52 -15.30 -16.40
C LEU A 281 8.04 -15.27 -16.03
N ARG A 282 7.73 -14.93 -14.78
CA ARG A 282 6.34 -14.83 -14.31
C ARG A 282 6.09 -13.56 -13.52
N ASN A 283 5.25 -12.66 -14.05
CA ASN A 283 4.86 -11.41 -13.39
C ASN A 283 6.08 -10.58 -12.92
N ASN A 284 7.12 -10.45 -13.75
CA ASN A 284 8.23 -9.53 -13.47
C ASN A 284 7.99 -8.17 -14.12
N HIS A 285 8.65 -7.14 -13.63
CA HIS A 285 8.72 -5.86 -14.28
C HIS A 285 10.19 -5.48 -14.52
N PHE A 286 10.51 -5.09 -15.75
CA PHE A 286 11.86 -4.67 -16.15
C PHE A 286 11.79 -3.32 -16.85
N GLY A 287 12.59 -2.33 -16.44
CA GLY A 287 12.63 -1.05 -17.16
C GLY A 287 12.94 -1.24 -18.65
N THR A 288 13.96 -2.04 -18.94
CA THR A 288 14.28 -2.59 -20.26
C THR A 288 14.82 -4.01 -20.12
N LYS A 289 14.66 -4.86 -21.13
CA LYS A 289 15.22 -6.21 -21.12
C LYS A 289 15.82 -6.60 -22.47
N SER A 290 16.82 -7.48 -22.45
CA SER A 290 17.38 -8.14 -23.62
C SER A 290 17.47 -9.63 -23.40
N LEU A 291 16.84 -10.39 -24.29
CA LEU A 291 16.90 -11.85 -24.31
C LEU A 291 17.50 -12.29 -25.65
N VAL A 292 18.57 -13.07 -25.61
CA VAL A 292 19.07 -13.75 -26.81
C VAL A 292 18.14 -14.94 -27.08
N GLY A 293 17.24 -14.78 -28.05
CA GLY A 293 16.14 -15.72 -28.31
C GLY A 293 14.89 -15.40 -27.49
N GLY A 294 14.03 -16.40 -27.30
CA GLY A 294 12.83 -16.31 -26.45
C GLY A 294 13.04 -16.97 -25.10
N ALA A 295 12.34 -16.47 -24.07
CA ALA A 295 12.25 -17.16 -22.79
C ALA A 295 11.60 -18.55 -22.97
N PHE A 296 11.93 -19.52 -22.11
CA PHE A 296 11.21 -20.80 -22.07
C PHE A 296 9.72 -20.60 -21.83
N SER A 297 9.38 -19.69 -20.92
CA SER A 297 8.02 -19.25 -20.65
C SER A 297 8.05 -17.81 -20.16
N GLU A 298 7.13 -16.99 -20.66
CA GLU A 298 6.94 -15.62 -20.22
C GLU A 298 5.45 -15.32 -20.04
N ILE A 299 5.03 -15.09 -18.80
CA ILE A 299 3.64 -14.82 -18.43
C ILE A 299 3.59 -13.57 -17.57
N GLY A 300 2.75 -12.60 -17.92
CA GLY A 300 2.48 -11.40 -17.11
C GLY A 300 3.67 -10.47 -16.89
N THR A 301 4.81 -10.71 -17.56
CA THR A 301 5.99 -9.85 -17.45
C THR A 301 5.78 -8.59 -18.29
N THR A 302 6.13 -7.44 -17.71
CA THR A 302 5.93 -6.12 -18.31
C THR A 302 7.26 -5.36 -18.41
N THR A 303 7.30 -4.34 -19.27
CA THR A 303 8.44 -3.42 -19.36
C THR A 303 7.98 -1.96 -19.35
N GLY A 304 8.88 -1.04 -19.04
CA GLY A 304 8.61 0.40 -19.03
C GLY A 304 8.96 1.05 -17.70
N ASP A 305 8.41 2.24 -17.45
CA ASP A 305 8.61 2.92 -16.16
C ASP A 305 7.89 2.15 -15.03
N ALA A 306 8.62 1.92 -13.93
CA ALA A 306 8.13 1.25 -12.74
C ALA A 306 7.16 2.13 -11.92
N GLN A 307 7.18 3.46 -12.11
CA GLN A 307 6.27 4.41 -11.48
C GLN A 307 6.24 4.23 -9.95
N TRP A 308 7.40 4.23 -9.34
CA TRP A 308 7.61 4.09 -7.91
C TRP A 308 8.30 5.33 -7.33
N THR A 309 8.31 5.45 -6.01
CA THR A 309 9.01 6.53 -5.29
C THR A 309 9.96 5.93 -4.27
N GLN A 310 11.17 6.48 -4.21
CA GLN A 310 12.15 6.08 -3.21
C GLN A 310 11.77 6.65 -1.84
N THR A 311 11.69 5.78 -0.83
CA THR A 311 11.50 6.15 0.58
C THR A 311 12.63 5.52 1.39
N GLY A 312 13.68 6.29 1.66
CA GLY A 312 14.90 5.75 2.28
C GLY A 312 15.60 4.73 1.38
N SER A 313 15.77 3.50 1.87
CA SER A 313 16.44 2.39 1.16
C SER A 313 15.50 1.55 0.29
N VAL A 314 14.22 1.89 0.19
CA VAL A 314 13.21 1.09 -0.53
C VAL A 314 12.51 1.89 -1.62
N MET A 315 12.02 1.18 -2.64
CA MET A 315 11.12 1.73 -3.66
C MET A 315 9.69 1.27 -3.37
N VAL A 316 8.77 2.23 -3.24
CA VAL A 316 7.35 1.96 -2.99
C VAL A 316 6.57 2.24 -4.28
N PRO A 317 5.74 1.29 -4.77
CA PRO A 317 4.89 1.53 -5.93
C PRO A 317 3.92 2.70 -5.73
N ASN A 318 3.87 3.64 -6.68
CA ASN A 318 2.90 4.75 -6.64
C ASN A 318 1.47 4.26 -6.96
N THR A 319 0.46 5.10 -6.76
CA THR A 319 -0.96 4.77 -7.00
C THR A 319 -1.28 4.29 -8.42
N ILE A 320 -0.52 4.72 -9.43
CA ILE A 320 -0.68 4.32 -10.83
C ILE A 320 0.38 3.30 -11.29
N SER A 321 1.18 2.76 -10.36
CA SER A 321 2.29 1.88 -10.71
C SER A 321 1.81 0.57 -11.34
N PRO A 322 2.45 0.09 -12.41
CA PRO A 322 2.18 -1.23 -12.97
C PRO A 322 2.63 -2.38 -12.04
N LEU A 323 3.31 -2.07 -10.93
CA LEU A 323 3.77 -3.06 -9.95
C LEU A 323 2.68 -3.44 -8.95
N ARG A 324 1.71 -2.54 -8.70
CA ARG A 324 0.65 -2.75 -7.71
C ARG A 324 -0.31 -3.83 -8.13
N ASP A 325 -0.65 -4.72 -7.20
CA ASP A 325 -1.65 -5.78 -7.34
C ASP A 325 -1.49 -6.57 -8.65
N SER A 326 -0.25 -6.85 -9.03
CA SER A 326 0.08 -7.35 -10.37
C SER A 326 1.00 -8.57 -10.36
N GLY A 327 1.41 -9.03 -9.18
CA GLY A 327 2.20 -10.23 -8.97
C GLY A 327 1.34 -11.50 -8.97
N VAL A 328 1.97 -12.62 -8.60
CA VAL A 328 1.34 -13.91 -8.38
C VAL A 328 1.50 -14.33 -6.91
N ASN A 329 0.39 -14.71 -6.25
CA ASN A 329 0.38 -15.03 -4.82
C ASN A 329 1.07 -16.37 -4.45
N ASN A 330 1.36 -17.21 -5.45
CA ASN A 330 2.07 -18.47 -5.27
C ASN A 330 3.21 -18.59 -6.31
N PRO A 331 4.25 -17.74 -6.22
CA PRO A 331 5.37 -17.80 -7.13
C PRO A 331 6.19 -19.08 -6.88
N THR A 332 6.88 -19.57 -7.92
CA THR A 332 7.93 -20.58 -7.73
C THR A 332 8.95 -20.03 -6.73
N GLY A 333 9.36 -20.85 -5.74
CA GLY A 333 10.18 -20.38 -4.61
C GLY A 333 9.37 -19.97 -3.39
N GLY A 334 8.04 -19.86 -3.51
CA GLY A 334 7.12 -19.50 -2.44
C GLY A 334 7.10 -18.00 -2.15
N LEU A 335 6.14 -17.56 -1.34
CA LEU A 335 5.98 -16.18 -0.91
C LEU A 335 6.30 -16.04 0.59
N ALA A 336 7.00 -14.97 0.99
CA ALA A 336 7.21 -14.65 2.40
C ALA A 336 5.89 -14.20 3.04
N SER A 337 5.74 -14.35 4.37
CA SER A 337 4.54 -13.86 5.08
C SER A 337 4.46 -12.34 5.14
N THR A 338 5.63 -11.69 5.15
CA THR A 338 5.77 -10.23 5.17
C THR A 338 6.61 -9.74 4.00
N ASP A 339 6.46 -8.47 3.67
CA ASP A 339 7.31 -7.77 2.72
C ASP A 339 8.64 -7.36 3.37
N PHE A 340 9.45 -6.57 2.67
CA PHE A 340 10.76 -6.11 3.17
C PHE A 340 10.69 -5.15 4.36
N GLN A 341 9.59 -4.43 4.52
CA GLN A 341 9.37 -3.49 5.63
C GLN A 341 8.75 -4.17 6.85
N GLY A 342 8.36 -5.45 6.71
CA GLY A 342 7.70 -6.23 7.76
C GLY A 342 6.17 -6.18 7.71
N ASP A 343 5.60 -5.52 6.70
CA ASP A 343 4.15 -5.45 6.49
C ASP A 343 3.65 -6.74 5.84
N ALA A 344 2.33 -7.01 5.92
CA ALA A 344 1.75 -8.21 5.33
C ALA A 344 2.04 -8.27 3.82
N ARG A 345 2.50 -9.43 3.32
CA ARG A 345 2.93 -9.57 1.93
C ARG A 345 1.80 -9.49 0.89
N ILE A 346 0.54 -9.53 1.32
CA ILE A 346 -0.60 -9.31 0.45
C ILE A 346 -1.49 -8.30 1.18
N VAL A 347 -1.48 -7.05 0.72
CA VAL A 347 -2.25 -5.97 1.35
C VAL A 347 -3.68 -5.92 0.80
N ASN A 348 -3.87 -6.13 -0.51
CA ASN A 348 -5.20 -6.20 -1.13
C ASN A 348 -5.54 -7.63 -1.57
N VAL A 349 -5.60 -7.90 -2.89
CA VAL A 349 -6.00 -9.20 -3.45
C VAL A 349 -4.79 -9.99 -3.94
N THR A 350 -3.79 -9.27 -4.46
CA THR A 350 -2.62 -9.85 -5.10
C THR A 350 -1.37 -9.17 -4.61
N VAL A 351 -0.28 -9.92 -4.48
CA VAL A 351 1.03 -9.40 -4.12
C VAL A 351 1.51 -8.35 -5.13
N ASP A 352 2.12 -7.28 -4.64
CA ASP A 352 2.85 -6.32 -5.48
C ASP A 352 4.15 -6.94 -6.03
N ARG A 353 4.58 -6.50 -7.20
CA ARG A 353 5.91 -6.88 -7.73
C ARG A 353 6.99 -6.06 -7.03
N GLY A 354 8.11 -6.71 -6.71
CA GLY A 354 9.21 -6.14 -5.94
C GLY A 354 9.21 -6.60 -4.49
N ALA A 355 10.06 -6.00 -3.67
CA ALA A 355 10.26 -6.37 -2.27
C ALA A 355 9.27 -5.71 -1.30
N VAL A 356 8.57 -4.65 -1.70
CA VAL A 356 7.69 -3.85 -0.84
C VAL A 356 6.27 -3.81 -1.40
N GLU A 357 5.28 -3.91 -0.51
CA GLU A 357 3.87 -3.71 -0.83
C GLU A 357 3.49 -2.23 -0.69
N ALA A 358 2.72 -1.70 -1.62
CA ALA A 358 2.11 -0.39 -1.47
C ALA A 358 0.94 -0.48 -0.50
N ALA A 359 0.78 0.55 0.34
CA ALA A 359 -0.39 0.68 1.20
C ALA A 359 -1.68 0.60 0.37
N ALA A 360 -2.71 -0.05 0.92
CA ALA A 360 -4.03 -0.17 0.29
C ALA A 360 -4.50 1.19 -0.22
N ILE A 361 -4.97 1.28 -1.47
CA ILE A 361 -5.61 2.50 -1.94
C ILE A 361 -6.87 2.67 -1.09
N PRO A 362 -7.04 3.78 -0.34
CA PRO A 362 -8.28 4.03 0.36
C PRO A 362 -9.43 3.92 -0.64
N HIS A 363 -10.40 3.05 -0.35
CA HIS A 363 -11.59 2.90 -1.19
C HIS A 363 -12.57 4.02 -0.85
N ILE A 364 -12.39 5.17 -1.51
CA ILE A 364 -13.22 6.35 -1.28
C ILE A 364 -14.43 6.26 -2.21
N GLY A 365 -15.64 6.16 -1.66
CA GLY A 365 -16.87 6.23 -2.46
C GLY A 365 -17.00 7.55 -3.26
N PRO A 366 -17.74 7.57 -4.38
CA PRO A 366 -17.97 8.79 -5.15
C PRO A 366 -18.76 9.83 -4.33
N THR A 367 -18.44 11.11 -4.48
CA THR A 367 -19.25 12.17 -3.87
C THR A 367 -20.57 12.32 -4.63
N ILE A 368 -21.68 12.43 -3.91
CA ILE A 368 -23.02 12.60 -4.47
C ILE A 368 -23.43 14.07 -4.36
N SER A 369 -23.91 14.64 -5.47
CA SER A 369 -24.50 15.98 -5.51
C SER A 369 -25.90 15.94 -6.12
N ALA A 370 -26.79 16.80 -5.62
CA ALA A 370 -28.13 16.94 -6.17
C ALA A 370 -28.09 17.72 -7.50
N ILE A 371 -28.81 17.24 -8.52
CA ILE A 371 -28.92 17.90 -9.82
C ILE A 371 -30.27 18.63 -9.93
N ALA A 372 -31.37 17.90 -9.76
CA ALA A 372 -32.72 18.42 -9.97
C ALA A 372 -33.77 17.56 -9.25
N PRO A 373 -34.81 18.13 -8.62
CA PRO A 373 -34.95 19.57 -8.33
C PRO A 373 -33.84 20.10 -7.42
N THR A 374 -33.68 21.41 -7.33
CA THR A 374 -32.67 21.97 -6.43
C THR A 374 -33.09 21.73 -4.97
N PRO A 375 -32.22 21.16 -4.11
CA PRO A 375 -32.56 20.95 -2.70
C PRO A 375 -33.05 22.25 -2.03
N GLY A 376 -34.06 22.12 -1.17
CA GLY A 376 -34.68 23.26 -0.47
C GLY A 376 -35.64 24.09 -1.33
N THR A 377 -35.76 23.83 -2.64
CA THR A 377 -36.82 24.44 -3.47
C THR A 377 -38.08 23.61 -3.43
N GLY A 378 -39.22 24.29 -3.41
CA GLY A 378 -40.52 23.65 -3.53
C GLY A 378 -40.88 23.41 -4.97
N GLU A 379 -41.18 22.18 -5.37
CA GLU A 379 -41.81 21.98 -6.68
C GLU A 379 -43.33 21.96 -6.55
N PHE A 380 -44.00 22.75 -7.39
CA PHE A 380 -45.43 22.64 -7.58
C PHE A 380 -45.73 21.44 -8.49
N MET A 381 -46.63 20.58 -8.03
CA MET A 381 -47.18 19.54 -8.89
C MET A 381 -48.18 20.14 -9.88
N PRO A 382 -48.26 19.61 -11.13
CA PRO A 382 -49.24 20.06 -12.10
C PRO A 382 -50.65 19.92 -11.52
N ASP A 383 -51.51 20.89 -11.82
CA ASP A 383 -52.88 20.91 -11.33
C ASP A 383 -53.62 19.64 -11.81
N GLY A 384 -54.13 18.85 -10.87
CA GLY A 384 -54.72 17.54 -11.11
C GLY A 384 -56.10 17.43 -10.50
N LEU A 385 -56.99 16.70 -11.18
CA LEU A 385 -58.25 16.24 -10.59
C LEU A 385 -57.96 15.39 -9.33
N VAL A 386 -58.86 15.43 -8.35
CA VAL A 386 -58.80 14.57 -7.16
C VAL A 386 -58.62 13.10 -7.60
N ASP A 387 -57.80 12.33 -6.86
CA ASP A 387 -57.39 10.95 -7.17
C ASP A 387 -56.44 10.75 -8.36
N THR A 388 -55.79 11.81 -8.86
CA THR A 388 -54.70 11.64 -9.84
C THR A 388 -53.37 11.29 -9.17
N THR A 389 -52.65 10.32 -9.75
CA THR A 389 -51.29 9.97 -9.35
C THR A 389 -50.28 10.79 -10.14
N VAL A 390 -49.39 11.51 -9.45
CA VAL A 390 -48.33 12.31 -10.06
C VAL A 390 -46.97 11.71 -9.69
N THR A 391 -46.05 11.71 -10.65
CA THR A 391 -44.67 11.24 -10.47
C THR A 391 -43.67 12.36 -10.75
N ARG A 392 -42.63 12.43 -9.90
CA ARG A 392 -41.47 13.33 -10.08
C ARG A 392 -40.18 12.56 -9.83
N SER A 393 -39.08 13.02 -10.39
CA SER A 393 -37.77 12.38 -10.24
C SER A 393 -36.78 13.33 -9.57
N ILE A 394 -36.11 12.83 -8.53
CA ILE A 394 -34.94 13.47 -7.92
C ILE A 394 -33.70 12.85 -8.55
N THR A 395 -32.88 13.69 -9.17
CA THR A 395 -31.70 13.29 -9.94
C THR A 395 -30.45 13.72 -9.20
N PHE A 396 -29.45 12.84 -9.15
CA PHE A 396 -28.16 13.08 -8.51
C PHE A 396 -27.02 12.83 -9.49
N ALA A 397 -25.89 13.52 -9.29
CA ALA A 397 -24.62 13.22 -9.95
C ALA A 397 -23.71 12.50 -8.96
N SER A 398 -22.85 11.64 -9.50
CA SER A 398 -21.73 11.03 -8.80
C SER A 398 -20.43 11.51 -9.44
N THR A 399 -19.50 11.98 -8.63
CA THR A 399 -18.18 12.44 -9.12
C THR A 399 -17.07 11.97 -8.19
N GLY A 400 -15.91 11.65 -8.78
CA GLY A 400 -14.72 11.23 -8.04
C GLY A 400 -14.82 9.81 -7.45
N GLY A 401 -14.14 9.62 -6.32
CA GLY A 401 -13.94 8.32 -5.67
C GLY A 401 -12.70 7.57 -6.18
N THR A 402 -12.29 6.53 -5.45
CA THR A 402 -11.09 5.72 -5.76
C THR A 402 -11.35 4.22 -5.52
N GLY A 403 -10.78 3.39 -6.40
CA GLY A 403 -10.80 1.93 -6.27
C GLY A 403 -12.22 1.36 -6.19
N ALA A 404 -12.43 0.42 -5.26
CA ALA A 404 -13.72 -0.23 -5.00
C ALA A 404 -14.62 0.56 -4.03
N GLY A 405 -14.37 1.87 -3.85
CA GLY A 405 -15.16 2.72 -2.97
C GLY A 405 -16.63 2.76 -3.38
N THR A 406 -17.52 2.82 -2.38
CA THR A 406 -18.96 2.98 -2.61
C THR A 406 -19.55 4.05 -1.71
N THR A 407 -20.57 4.75 -2.21
CA THR A 407 -21.36 5.70 -1.43
C THR A 407 -22.79 5.20 -1.34
N SER A 408 -23.35 5.15 -0.13
CA SER A 408 -24.77 4.83 0.03
C SER A 408 -25.60 6.10 -0.08
N LEU A 409 -26.73 6.01 -0.79
CA LEU A 409 -27.76 7.03 -0.88
C LEU A 409 -29.07 6.44 -0.37
N ASN A 410 -29.65 7.05 0.66
CA ASN A 410 -30.92 6.65 1.27
C ASN A 410 -31.88 7.85 1.31
N CYS A 411 -33.02 7.73 0.64
CA CYS A 411 -34.10 8.69 0.63
C CYS A 411 -35.29 8.17 1.42
N VAL A 412 -35.80 8.99 2.34
CA VAL A 412 -36.97 8.70 3.17
C VAL A 412 -38.03 9.78 2.97
N ASP A 413 -39.28 9.36 2.93
CA ASP A 413 -40.42 10.28 3.04
C ASP A 413 -40.75 10.48 4.51
N ASN A 414 -40.62 11.73 4.98
CA ASN A 414 -40.83 12.06 6.38
C ASN A 414 -42.31 12.07 6.79
N ASN A 415 -43.23 12.12 5.82
CA ASN A 415 -44.66 12.33 6.06
C ASN A 415 -45.54 11.14 5.65
N VAL A 416 -44.95 10.06 5.13
CA VAL A 416 -45.64 8.82 4.72
C VAL A 416 -46.78 9.09 3.71
N ALA A 417 -46.66 10.17 2.94
CA ALA A 417 -47.66 10.62 1.97
C ALA A 417 -47.25 10.34 0.52
N ALA A 418 -46.03 9.83 0.29
CA ALA A 418 -45.54 9.38 -1.00
C ALA A 418 -45.03 7.95 -0.95
N THR A 419 -45.09 7.30 -2.10
CA THR A 419 -44.33 6.07 -2.35
C THR A 419 -43.04 6.43 -3.08
N LEU A 420 -41.90 6.07 -2.52
CA LEU A 420 -40.60 6.23 -3.17
C LEU A 420 -40.26 4.97 -3.98
N SER A 421 -39.59 5.12 -5.11
CA SER A 421 -39.10 3.99 -5.91
C SER A 421 -38.03 3.18 -5.17
N ALA A 422 -37.77 1.96 -5.65
CA ALA A 422 -36.70 1.11 -5.12
C ALA A 422 -35.31 1.77 -5.17
N SER A 423 -35.09 2.71 -6.09
CA SER A 423 -33.85 3.51 -6.18
C SER A 423 -33.66 4.51 -5.03
N ALA A 424 -34.64 4.66 -4.13
CA ALA A 424 -34.50 5.45 -2.92
C ALA A 424 -33.40 4.92 -1.98
N ASN A 425 -33.03 3.64 -2.10
CA ASN A 425 -31.89 3.06 -1.40
C ASN A 425 -30.93 2.44 -2.43
N GLN A 426 -29.77 3.05 -2.62
CA GLN A 426 -28.77 2.54 -3.57
C GLN A 426 -27.34 2.71 -3.06
N THR A 427 -26.48 1.79 -3.50
CA THR A 427 -25.03 1.84 -3.30
C THR A 427 -24.37 2.18 -4.63
N ILE A 428 -23.74 3.34 -4.70
CA ILE A 428 -23.10 3.85 -5.92
C ILE A 428 -21.61 3.56 -5.88
N ALA A 429 -21.12 2.76 -6.83
CA ALA A 429 -19.69 2.50 -7.02
C ALA A 429 -18.99 3.65 -7.78
N VAL A 430 -17.67 3.77 -7.64
CA VAL A 430 -16.86 4.71 -8.42
C VAL A 430 -17.14 4.56 -9.93
N GLY A 431 -17.44 5.68 -10.60
CA GLY A 431 -17.75 5.71 -12.03
C GLY A 431 -19.17 5.28 -12.42
N ALA A 432 -19.99 4.78 -11.49
CA ALA A 432 -21.38 4.43 -11.75
C ALA A 432 -22.29 5.68 -11.70
N ALA A 433 -23.28 5.74 -12.59
CA ALA A 433 -24.32 6.77 -12.55
C ALA A 433 -25.32 6.53 -11.40
N VAL A 434 -25.88 7.60 -10.84
CA VAL A 434 -26.91 7.50 -9.80
C VAL A 434 -28.27 7.28 -10.47
N THR A 435 -29.01 6.25 -10.04
CA THR A 435 -30.37 6.03 -10.56
C THR A 435 -31.30 7.09 -9.95
N PRO A 436 -32.11 7.80 -10.75
CA PRO A 436 -33.05 8.80 -10.20
C PRO A 436 -34.02 8.18 -9.19
N VAL A 437 -34.33 8.93 -8.14
CA VAL A 437 -35.33 8.55 -7.13
C VAL A 437 -36.69 9.08 -7.59
N VAL A 438 -37.62 8.18 -7.90
CA VAL A 438 -38.96 8.54 -8.34
C VAL A 438 -39.87 8.66 -7.12
N VAL A 439 -40.47 9.83 -6.96
CA VAL A 439 -41.44 10.15 -5.93
C VAL A 439 -42.83 10.05 -6.56
N THR A 440 -43.65 9.14 -6.06
CA THR A 440 -45.03 8.94 -6.53
C THR A 440 -46.00 9.41 -5.45
N MET A 441 -46.90 10.30 -5.82
CA MET A 441 -47.91 10.88 -4.92
C MET A 441 -49.30 10.62 -5.49
N THR A 442 -50.26 10.30 -4.62
CA THR A 442 -51.69 10.18 -5.00
C THR A 442 -52.46 11.31 -4.34
N TYR A 443 -53.22 12.07 -5.13
CA TYR A 443 -53.93 13.25 -4.67
C TYR A 443 -55.01 12.91 -3.65
N ALA A 444 -54.82 13.30 -2.38
CA ALA A 444 -55.83 13.23 -1.33
C ALA A 444 -56.36 14.64 -1.02
N PRO A 445 -57.66 14.81 -0.70
CA PRO A 445 -58.32 16.12 -0.58
C PRO A 445 -57.91 16.98 0.63
N VAL A 446 -56.84 16.64 1.35
CA VAL A 446 -56.37 17.38 2.54
C VAL A 446 -54.93 17.84 2.29
N GLY A 447 -54.63 19.12 2.52
CA GLY A 447 -53.37 19.75 2.10
C GLY A 447 -52.10 19.23 2.79
N TYR A 448 -51.43 18.26 2.17
CA TYR A 448 -50.14 17.74 2.62
C TYR A 448 -48.97 18.49 1.99
N ASN A 449 -47.98 18.87 2.81
CA ASN A 449 -46.62 19.17 2.33
C ASN A 449 -45.86 17.83 2.35
N LEU A 450 -45.33 17.37 1.23
CA LEU A 450 -44.44 16.19 1.23
C LEU A 450 -43.01 16.65 1.49
N GLY A 451 -42.30 15.98 2.41
CA GLY A 451 -40.88 16.20 2.65
C GLY A 451 -40.10 14.91 2.38
N VAL A 452 -39.27 14.90 1.33
CA VAL A 452 -38.33 13.80 1.06
C VAL A 452 -36.94 14.22 1.51
N THR A 453 -36.33 13.45 2.40
CA THR A 453 -34.94 13.65 2.83
C THR A 453 -34.07 12.55 2.24
N CYS A 454 -33.08 12.93 1.44
CA CYS A 454 -32.06 12.03 0.93
C CYS A 454 -30.73 12.23 1.66
N THR A 455 -30.12 11.15 2.10
CA THR A 455 -28.87 11.14 2.86
C THR A 455 -27.84 10.32 2.11
N ALA A 456 -26.72 10.95 1.73
CA ALA A 456 -25.58 10.27 1.13
C ALA A 456 -24.46 10.10 2.17
N ASN A 457 -23.98 8.88 2.36
CA ASN A 457 -22.85 8.58 3.25
C ASN A 457 -21.62 8.17 2.43
N THR A 458 -20.67 9.08 2.33
CA THR A 458 -19.40 8.88 1.62
C THR A 458 -18.28 8.71 2.66
N ASN A 459 -17.87 7.48 2.92
CA ASN A 459 -16.81 7.13 3.88
C ASN A 459 -17.00 7.75 5.29
N GLY A 460 -18.22 7.74 5.80
CA GLY A 460 -18.56 8.30 7.11
C GLY A 460 -18.97 9.77 7.08
N ASN A 461 -18.73 10.49 5.98
CA ASN A 461 -19.24 11.85 5.79
C ASN A 461 -20.69 11.79 5.29
N VAL A 462 -21.59 12.41 6.05
CA VAL A 462 -23.03 12.39 5.79
C VAL A 462 -23.47 13.71 5.16
N TYR A 463 -24.01 13.64 3.96
CA TYR A 463 -24.61 14.78 3.24
C TYR A 463 -26.13 14.60 3.21
N SER A 464 -26.89 15.66 3.51
CA SER A 464 -28.36 15.61 3.53
C SER A 464 -28.96 16.59 2.53
N PHE A 465 -29.92 16.11 1.75
CA PHE A 465 -30.66 16.86 0.75
C PHE A 465 -32.15 16.79 1.09
N GLN A 466 -32.81 17.94 1.23
CA GLN A 466 -34.23 18.00 1.56
C GLN A 466 -35.01 18.53 0.36
N TYR A 467 -36.12 17.89 0.04
CA TYR A 467 -37.01 18.25 -1.06
C TYR A 467 -38.44 18.41 -0.54
N ALA A 468 -39.12 19.47 -0.96
CA ALA A 468 -40.50 19.72 -0.63
C ALA A 468 -41.35 19.74 -1.90
N PHE A 469 -42.45 18.99 -1.91
CA PHE A 469 -43.41 18.98 -3.01
C PHE A 469 -44.73 19.57 -2.54
N PHE A 470 -45.26 20.54 -3.30
CA PHE A 470 -46.44 21.32 -2.95
C PHE A 470 -47.57 21.12 -3.96
N MET A 471 -48.81 21.08 -3.46
CA MET A 471 -50.02 21.02 -4.29
C MET A 471 -50.69 22.41 -4.35
N PRO A 472 -50.94 22.96 -5.55
CA PRO A 472 -51.32 24.38 -5.71
C PRO A 472 -52.71 24.77 -5.17
N ASN A 473 -53.67 23.82 -5.02
CA ASN A 473 -55.08 24.17 -4.81
C ASN A 473 -55.74 23.68 -3.50
N ALA A 474 -54.98 23.11 -2.55
CA ALA A 474 -55.59 22.42 -1.40
C ALA A 474 -55.43 23.10 -0.03
N SER A 475 -55.04 24.38 0.04
CA SER A 475 -54.62 24.96 1.33
C SER A 475 -55.24 26.32 1.65
N PRO A 476 -55.89 26.52 2.83
CA PRO A 476 -56.21 27.84 3.37
C PRO A 476 -54.96 28.62 3.82
N LEU A 477 -53.77 28.07 3.59
CA LEU A 477 -52.47 28.63 3.99
C LEU A 477 -52.06 29.80 3.08
N GLY A 478 -51.22 30.68 3.61
CA GLY A 478 -50.60 31.78 2.87
C GLY A 478 -49.66 31.34 1.73
N PRO A 479 -49.16 32.33 0.96
CA PRO A 479 -48.30 32.09 -0.19
C PRO A 479 -47.06 31.27 0.19
N LEU A 480 -46.59 30.43 -0.72
CA LEU A 480 -45.35 29.67 -0.52
C LEU A 480 -44.16 30.58 -0.85
N VAL A 481 -43.35 30.89 0.16
CA VAL A 481 -42.09 31.62 -0.02
C VAL A 481 -40.96 30.64 -0.35
N GLN A 482 -40.27 30.86 -1.46
CA GLN A 482 -39.18 30.03 -1.96
C GLN A 482 -37.90 30.84 -2.14
N ALA A 483 -36.74 30.24 -1.88
CA ALA A 483 -35.46 30.86 -2.16
C ALA A 483 -35.14 30.84 -3.66
N VAL A 484 -34.61 31.95 -4.17
CA VAL A 484 -34.21 32.09 -5.58
C VAL A 484 -32.69 32.07 -5.71
N ALA A 485 -31.99 32.95 -4.97
CA ALA A 485 -30.54 33.04 -4.99
C ALA A 485 -30.01 33.74 -3.72
N PRO A 486 -28.87 33.30 -3.16
CA PRO A 486 -28.13 32.06 -3.46
C PRO A 486 -28.95 30.81 -3.13
N GLN A 487 -28.50 29.63 -3.60
CA GLN A 487 -29.21 28.36 -3.37
C GLN A 487 -29.15 27.96 -1.89
N VAL A 488 -30.25 27.41 -1.37
CA VAL A 488 -30.34 26.94 0.02
C VAL A 488 -29.34 25.80 0.24
N GLY A 489 -28.63 25.83 1.37
CA GLY A 489 -27.59 24.86 1.70
C GLY A 489 -26.29 25.02 0.90
N SER A 490 -26.21 25.98 -0.03
CA SER A 490 -24.96 26.28 -0.73
C SER A 490 -24.06 27.20 0.10
N THR A 491 -22.75 27.08 -0.12
CA THR A 491 -21.75 28.01 0.42
C THR A 491 -21.54 29.14 -0.58
N THR A 492 -21.89 30.36 -0.17
CA THR A 492 -21.63 31.58 -0.94
C THR A 492 -20.32 32.21 -0.48
N GLN A 493 -19.39 32.39 -1.41
CA GLN A 493 -18.15 33.12 -1.13
C GLN A 493 -18.40 34.63 -1.21
N LEU A 494 -18.01 35.36 -0.16
CA LEU A 494 -18.04 36.81 -0.13
C LEU A 494 -16.63 37.35 -0.40
N ASP A 495 -16.50 38.21 -1.40
CA ASP A 495 -15.23 38.82 -1.77
C ASP A 495 -14.94 40.05 -0.90
N GLY A 496 -14.41 39.80 0.30
CA GLY A 496 -13.84 40.82 1.17
C GLY A 496 -12.46 41.24 0.68
N SER A 497 -12.37 42.41 0.03
CA SER A 497 -11.11 42.88 -0.55
C SER A 497 -10.15 43.54 0.46
N ASN A 498 -10.65 44.00 1.62
CA ASN A 498 -9.83 44.68 2.64
C ASN A 498 -10.34 44.39 4.06
N VAL A 499 -9.43 44.22 5.02
CA VAL A 499 -9.79 44.08 6.45
C VAL A 499 -10.57 45.31 6.91
N GLY A 500 -11.70 45.10 7.58
CA GLY A 500 -12.62 46.13 8.03
C GLY A 500 -13.72 46.50 7.03
N GLN A 501 -13.63 46.05 5.77
CA GLN A 501 -14.71 46.22 4.78
C GLN A 501 -15.93 45.35 5.15
N THR A 502 -17.11 45.96 5.14
CA THR A 502 -18.38 45.22 5.21
C THR A 502 -18.79 44.82 3.80
N VAL A 503 -19.00 43.53 3.57
CA VAL A 503 -19.50 42.97 2.32
C VAL A 503 -20.93 42.51 2.54
N SER A 504 -21.86 42.96 1.69
CA SER A 504 -23.26 42.57 1.71
C SER A 504 -23.60 41.59 0.60
N GLN A 505 -24.55 40.70 0.86
CA GLN A 505 -25.15 39.78 -0.10
C GLN A 505 -26.67 39.82 0.04
N LEU A 506 -27.37 39.79 -1.10
CA LEU A 506 -28.83 39.69 -1.12
C LEU A 506 -29.25 38.22 -1.17
N LEU A 507 -30.16 37.86 -0.26
CA LEU A 507 -30.98 36.65 -0.32
C LEU A 507 -32.30 37.02 -1.00
N THR A 508 -32.54 36.45 -2.18
CA THR A 508 -33.73 36.70 -2.98
C THR A 508 -34.72 35.56 -2.83
N PHE A 509 -36.01 35.90 -2.78
CA PHE A 509 -37.10 34.96 -2.59
C PHE A 509 -38.23 35.26 -3.58
N THR A 510 -39.00 34.25 -3.95
CA THR A 510 -40.27 34.37 -4.68
C THR A 510 -41.41 33.90 -3.79
N ALA A 511 -42.62 34.39 -4.07
CA ALA A 511 -43.83 33.91 -3.42
C ALA A 511 -44.84 33.51 -4.49
N GLU A 512 -45.35 32.28 -4.40
CA GLU A 512 -46.32 31.75 -5.35
C GLU A 512 -47.47 31.02 -4.62
N GLY A 513 -48.66 31.07 -5.23
CA GLY A 513 -49.87 30.44 -4.71
C GLY A 513 -50.41 31.06 -3.41
N GLY A 514 -51.21 30.29 -2.67
CA GLY A 514 -51.87 30.68 -1.42
C GLY A 514 -53.33 31.08 -1.58
N ALA A 515 -54.09 31.06 -0.49
CA ALA A 515 -55.46 31.58 -0.47
C ALA A 515 -55.46 33.11 -0.44
N VAL A 516 -56.50 33.75 -0.97
CA VAL A 516 -56.66 35.23 -1.03
C VAL A 516 -56.50 35.93 0.35
N ASN A 517 -56.73 35.20 1.45
CA ASN A 517 -56.59 35.68 2.83
C ASN A 517 -55.44 35.00 3.61
N GLY A 518 -54.59 34.22 2.94
CA GLY A 518 -53.51 33.50 3.60
C GLY A 518 -52.26 34.37 3.75
N GLU A 519 -51.58 34.22 4.88
CA GLU A 519 -50.32 34.91 5.20
C GLU A 519 -49.16 33.94 5.42
N ALA A 520 -47.97 34.34 4.97
CA ALA A 520 -46.71 33.67 5.24
C ALA A 520 -45.73 34.65 5.88
N ASN A 521 -45.09 34.29 6.99
CA ASN A 521 -44.04 35.10 7.62
C ASN A 521 -42.68 34.51 7.28
N LEU A 522 -41.79 35.33 6.72
CA LEU A 522 -40.38 35.02 6.51
C LEU A 522 -39.56 35.79 7.54
N THR A 523 -38.80 35.08 8.37
CA THR A 523 -37.92 35.67 9.38
C THR A 523 -36.50 35.12 9.23
N CYS A 524 -35.51 35.98 9.02
CA CYS A 524 -34.11 35.61 8.88
C CYS A 524 -33.28 36.11 10.08
N ALA A 525 -32.43 35.24 10.61
CA ALA A 525 -31.52 35.57 11.70
C ALA A 525 -30.14 34.90 11.51
N PRO A 526 -29.06 35.52 12.00
CA PRO A 526 -27.77 34.85 12.10
C PRO A 526 -27.89 33.58 12.93
N LEU A 527 -27.35 32.48 12.43
CA LEU A 527 -27.30 31.20 13.12
C LEU A 527 -25.93 30.96 13.76
N SER A 528 -24.85 31.34 13.07
CA SER A 528 -23.47 31.27 13.61
C SER A 528 -22.52 32.22 12.87
N GLY A 529 -21.38 32.54 13.49
CA GLY A 529 -20.32 33.37 12.90
C GLY A 529 -20.61 34.88 12.91
N ALA A 530 -19.66 35.66 12.38
CA ALA A 530 -19.72 37.12 12.35
C ALA A 530 -20.50 37.64 11.13
N ILE A 531 -21.81 37.38 11.10
CA ILE A 531 -22.74 37.85 10.06
C ILE A 531 -23.94 38.57 10.70
N ALA A 532 -24.42 39.63 10.06
CA ALA A 532 -25.59 40.39 10.46
C ALA A 532 -26.64 40.38 9.34
N VAL A 533 -27.93 40.35 9.70
CA VAL A 533 -29.05 40.59 8.78
C VAL A 533 -29.39 42.08 8.84
N THR A 534 -29.06 42.84 7.80
CA THR A 534 -29.10 44.31 7.80
C THR A 534 -30.34 44.90 7.14
N GLY A 535 -31.10 44.11 6.37
CA GLY A 535 -32.33 44.55 5.71
C GLY A 535 -33.40 43.46 5.62
N ASN A 536 -34.68 43.86 5.81
CA ASN A 536 -35.87 42.99 5.66
C ASN A 536 -35.86 41.69 6.48
N ALA A 537 -35.27 41.72 7.69
CA ALA A 537 -35.09 40.54 8.54
C ALA A 537 -36.40 39.81 8.92
N SER A 538 -37.54 40.48 8.85
CA SER A 538 -38.85 39.87 9.05
C SER A 538 -39.87 40.53 8.12
N GLN A 539 -40.67 39.73 7.43
CA GLN A 539 -41.73 40.23 6.54
C GLN A 539 -42.91 39.26 6.46
N THR A 540 -44.11 39.83 6.34
CA THR A 540 -45.36 39.12 6.09
C THR A 540 -45.71 39.23 4.61
N VAL A 541 -45.87 38.09 3.96
CA VAL A 541 -46.20 37.96 2.53
C VAL A 541 -47.65 37.50 2.42
N VAL A 542 -48.46 38.31 1.75
CA VAL A 542 -49.87 38.04 1.44
C VAL A 542 -50.02 37.49 0.02
N PHE A 543 -51.18 36.95 -0.32
CA PHE A 543 -51.48 36.46 -1.66
C PHE A 543 -51.17 37.50 -2.77
N GLY A 544 -50.39 37.08 -3.76
CA GLY A 544 -49.92 37.95 -4.86
C GLY A 544 -48.88 39.01 -4.45
N GLY A 545 -48.42 39.01 -3.18
CA GLY A 545 -47.41 39.91 -2.67
C GLY A 545 -45.99 39.53 -3.13
N THR A 546 -45.13 40.54 -3.30
CA THR A 546 -43.70 40.35 -3.59
C THR A 546 -42.92 40.15 -2.30
N VAL A 547 -41.98 39.21 -2.28
CA VAL A 547 -41.03 39.04 -1.17
C VAL A 547 -39.86 40.01 -1.38
N LEU A 548 -39.60 40.88 -0.41
CA LEU A 548 -38.46 41.78 -0.46
C LEU A 548 -37.17 40.99 -0.20
N PRO A 549 -36.07 41.23 -0.95
CA PRO A 549 -34.79 40.59 -0.68
C PRO A 549 -34.31 40.87 0.74
N VAL A 550 -33.72 39.87 1.39
CA VAL A 550 -33.10 40.00 2.71
C VAL A 550 -31.62 40.29 2.53
N GLU A 551 -31.15 41.39 3.10
CA GLU A 551 -29.74 41.77 3.03
C GLU A 551 -28.98 41.18 4.24
N VAL A 552 -27.88 40.49 3.95
CA VAL A 552 -26.96 39.98 4.96
C VAL A 552 -25.58 40.61 4.73
N SER A 553 -24.86 40.89 5.80
CA SER A 553 -23.55 41.54 5.73
C SER A 553 -22.55 40.88 6.67
N MET A 554 -21.30 40.79 6.23
CA MET A 554 -20.17 40.31 7.01
C MET A 554 -19.03 41.34 6.94
N GLN A 555 -18.35 41.57 8.06
CA GLN A 555 -17.16 42.41 8.09
C GLN A 555 -15.91 41.55 7.94
N ALA A 556 -15.09 41.83 6.92
CA ALA A 556 -13.85 41.13 6.66
C ALA A 556 -12.86 41.30 7.82
N THR A 557 -12.47 40.19 8.43
CA THR A 557 -11.34 40.14 9.37
C THR A 557 -10.09 39.62 8.66
N GLY A 558 -8.90 39.89 9.19
CA GLY A 558 -7.63 39.38 8.62
C GLY A 558 -7.44 37.86 8.72
N GLN A 559 -8.52 37.09 8.90
CA GLN A 559 -8.55 35.63 9.03
C GLN A 559 -9.69 35.09 8.18
N ALA A 560 -9.59 33.83 7.75
CA ALA A 560 -10.69 33.17 7.05
C ALA A 560 -11.90 33.05 7.99
N GLN A 561 -13.08 33.40 7.49
CA GLN A 561 -14.32 33.40 8.27
C GLN A 561 -15.37 32.53 7.62
N SER A 562 -16.14 31.84 8.46
CA SER A 562 -17.36 31.14 8.08
C SER A 562 -18.51 31.62 8.96
N ALA A 563 -19.67 31.84 8.35
CA ALA A 563 -20.88 32.21 9.07
C ALA A 563 -22.11 31.57 8.42
N SER A 564 -23.24 31.55 9.14
CA SER A 564 -24.49 31.01 8.63
C SER A 564 -25.69 31.88 9.03
N VAL A 565 -26.68 31.92 8.14
CA VAL A 565 -27.97 32.60 8.36
C VAL A 565 -29.08 31.59 8.14
N ARG A 566 -30.07 31.60 9.03
CA ARG A 566 -31.30 30.81 8.89
C ARG A 566 -32.47 31.73 8.60
N CYS A 567 -33.16 31.46 7.51
CA CYS A 567 -34.44 32.06 7.17
C CYS A 567 -35.55 31.04 7.42
N VAL A 568 -36.50 31.39 8.28
CA VAL A 568 -37.64 30.54 8.65
C VAL A 568 -38.89 31.09 7.99
N VAL A 569 -39.51 30.27 7.14
CA VAL A 569 -40.82 30.56 6.54
C VAL A 569 -41.89 29.84 7.36
N THR A 570 -42.86 30.59 7.88
CA THR A 570 -44.01 30.05 8.60
C THR A 570 -45.29 30.45 7.89
N ARG A 571 -46.15 29.48 7.57
CA ARG A 571 -47.52 29.74 7.09
C ARG A 571 -48.49 29.30 8.16
N VAL A 572 -49.55 30.07 8.38
CA VAL A 572 -50.55 29.83 9.45
C VAL A 572 -51.16 28.43 9.33
N GLY A 573 -50.74 27.46 10.16
CA GLY A 573 -51.22 26.07 10.10
C GLY A 573 -50.28 25.08 9.40
N SER A 574 -49.03 25.46 9.13
CA SER A 574 -47.99 24.56 8.60
C SER A 574 -46.74 24.55 9.46
N SER A 575 -45.98 23.45 9.38
CA SER A 575 -44.65 23.37 9.98
C SER A 575 -43.72 24.43 9.37
N PRO A 576 -42.87 25.08 10.19
CA PRO A 576 -41.87 26.02 9.69
C PRO A 576 -40.92 25.36 8.68
N LEU A 577 -40.62 26.05 7.59
CA LEU A 577 -39.58 25.67 6.63
C LEU A 577 -38.30 26.46 6.95
N ASN A 578 -37.22 25.74 7.24
CA ASN A 578 -35.91 26.34 7.52
C ASN A 578 -35.08 26.37 6.24
N LEU A 579 -34.57 27.54 5.89
CA LEU A 579 -33.70 27.80 4.75
C LEU A 579 -32.35 28.26 5.31
N ASP A 580 -31.37 27.36 5.32
CA ASP A 580 -30.04 27.61 5.88
C ASP A 580 -29.06 28.01 4.77
N TYR A 581 -28.30 29.08 5.00
CA TYR A 581 -27.32 29.61 4.07
C TYR A 581 -25.95 29.67 4.75
N PHE A 582 -24.91 29.27 4.01
CA PHE A 582 -23.54 29.28 4.49
C PHE A 582 -22.73 30.32 3.72
N PHE A 583 -21.90 31.06 4.46
CA PHE A 583 -21.05 32.10 3.90
C PHE A 583 -19.62 31.84 4.30
N THR A 584 -18.72 31.99 3.34
CA THR A 584 -17.28 31.96 3.59
C THR A 584 -16.63 33.21 3.04
N MET A 585 -15.64 33.70 3.75
CA MET A 585 -14.80 34.80 3.31
C MET A 585 -13.35 34.36 3.47
N SER A 586 -12.61 34.34 2.37
CA SER A 586 -11.20 33.98 2.36
C SER A 586 -10.38 35.06 3.07
N SER A 587 -9.38 34.66 3.85
CA SER A 587 -8.35 35.61 4.29
C SER A 587 -7.60 36.11 3.06
N GLN A 588 -7.50 37.43 2.88
CA GLN A 588 -6.36 37.95 2.13
C GLN A 588 -5.12 37.81 3.02
N ASP A 589 -4.08 37.18 2.48
CA ASP A 589 -2.75 37.21 3.08
C ASP A 589 -2.30 38.66 3.20
N ALA A 590 -2.46 39.24 4.39
CA ALA A 590 -1.82 40.50 4.78
C ALA A 590 -0.31 40.29 5.10
N ILE A 591 0.34 39.33 4.42
CA ILE A 591 1.75 39.01 4.59
C ILE A 591 2.42 39.22 3.22
N PHE A 592 3.49 40.01 3.20
CA PHE A 592 4.29 40.47 2.05
C PHE A 592 3.89 41.81 1.41
N GLY A 593 3.74 42.82 2.26
CA GLY A 593 3.94 44.21 1.84
C GLY A 593 4.74 44.96 2.89
N ASN A 594 6.06 44.72 2.97
CA ASN A 594 7.13 45.69 3.30
C ASN A 594 8.43 44.99 3.71
N GLY A 595 9.48 45.20 2.91
CA GLY A 595 10.85 45.35 3.43
C GLY A 595 11.80 44.15 3.30
N PHE A 596 12.42 43.98 2.12
CA PHE A 596 13.85 43.62 2.02
C PHE A 596 14.44 44.31 0.78
N ASP A 597 14.75 45.59 0.94
CA ASP A 597 15.83 46.28 0.22
C ASP A 597 16.84 46.71 1.30
N SER A 598 17.89 45.91 1.48
CA SER A 598 19.26 46.27 1.89
C SER A 598 20.13 45.03 1.96
#